data_AF-A0A5C9B929-F1
#
_entry.id   AF-A0A5C9B929-F1
#
_cell.length_a   1.000
_cell.length_b   1.000
_cell.length_c   1.000
_cell.angle_alpha   90.00
_cell.angle_beta   90.00
_cell.angle_gamma   90.00
#
_symmetry.space_group_name_H-M   'P 1'
#
loop_
_entity.id
_entity.type
_entity.pdbx_description
1 polymer ?
#
loop_
_entity_poly.entity_id
_entity_poly.type
_entity_poly.pdbx_seq_one_letter_code
_entity_poly.pdbx_strand_id
1 'polypeptide(L)'
;MVPQGGAGYNLGEMYYNGSGTPQDYREALAWFRKAAELGDAEAQYRLGWMQYKGEGVALNYREALAWFSKAAEQGHPPAQVCLGWLFQKGIGTGQDYRQALHWYRRAEARNSEAQNNLGEMYQEGLGVPQDDAEAVSWYHKAAARNHAEAQLRLGAMYELGRGAPQDLPLALMWFTLAAAAGNKDAAGRAEMAETKMSAPQLEKSREMKKEWLEKHRE
;
A
#
# COMPACT_ATOMS: atom_id res chain seq x y z
N MET A 1 -11.15 -18.37 3.41
CA MET A 1 -11.84 -17.57 2.39
C MET A 1 -11.22 -17.96 1.05
N VAL A 2 -11.95 -18.70 0.20
CA VAL A 2 -11.44 -19.13 -1.13
C VAL A 2 -11.48 -17.90 -2.04
N PRO A 3 -10.46 -17.62 -2.87
CA PRO A 3 -10.55 -16.52 -3.82
C PRO A 3 -11.74 -16.76 -4.75
N GLN A 4 -12.55 -15.74 -5.01
CA GLN A 4 -13.64 -15.80 -5.98
C GLN A 4 -13.10 -15.73 -7.42
N GLY A 5 -12.11 -16.56 -7.73
CA GLY A 5 -11.58 -16.71 -9.09
C GLY A 5 -12.25 -17.90 -9.78
N GLY A 6 -12.66 -17.71 -11.03
CA GLY A 6 -13.17 -18.81 -11.86
C GLY A 6 -12.13 -19.94 -12.02
N ALA A 7 -12.55 -21.13 -12.46
CA ALA A 7 -11.64 -22.29 -12.63
C ALA A 7 -10.38 -21.96 -13.46
N GLY A 8 -10.50 -21.05 -14.44
CA GLY A 8 -9.36 -20.56 -15.23
C GLY A 8 -8.35 -19.74 -14.41
N TYR A 9 -8.79 -18.91 -13.46
CA TYR A 9 -7.90 -18.17 -12.57
C TYR A 9 -7.09 -19.13 -11.69
N ASN A 10 -7.76 -20.10 -11.06
CA ASN A 10 -7.10 -21.04 -10.14
C ASN A 10 -6.05 -21.87 -10.87
N LEU A 11 -6.32 -22.30 -12.11
CA LEU A 11 -5.34 -23.02 -12.91
C LEU A 11 -4.17 -22.11 -13.32
N GLY A 12 -4.43 -20.84 -13.63
CA GLY A 12 -3.39 -19.83 -13.83
C GLY A 12 -2.48 -19.68 -12.62
N GLU A 13 -3.03 -19.59 -11.41
CA GLU A 13 -2.26 -19.53 -10.15
C GLU A 13 -1.43 -20.79 -9.91
N MET A 14 -1.95 -21.98 -10.26
CA MET A 14 -1.20 -23.23 -10.15
C MET A 14 0.07 -23.20 -11.01
N TYR A 15 -0.06 -22.79 -12.28
CA TYR A 15 1.09 -22.62 -13.17
C TYR A 15 2.01 -21.46 -12.73
N TYR A 16 1.45 -20.36 -12.23
CA TYR A 16 2.24 -19.20 -11.79
C TYR A 16 3.12 -19.54 -10.58
N ASN A 17 2.58 -20.30 -9.61
CA ASN A 17 3.28 -20.65 -8.37
C ASN A 17 4.00 -22.01 -8.42
N GLY A 18 3.82 -22.79 -9.49
CA GLY A 18 4.29 -24.18 -9.56
C GLY A 18 3.61 -25.10 -8.54
N SER A 19 2.34 -24.84 -8.21
CA SER A 19 1.58 -25.59 -7.21
C SER A 19 0.83 -26.75 -7.86
N GLY A 20 1.34 -27.98 -7.69
CA GLY A 20 0.77 -29.18 -8.32
C GLY A 20 1.09 -29.34 -9.81
N THR A 21 1.88 -28.43 -10.38
CA THR A 21 2.44 -28.44 -11.75
C THR A 21 3.79 -27.72 -11.71
N PRO A 22 4.75 -27.99 -12.62
CA PRO A 22 5.92 -27.12 -12.77
C PRO A 22 5.51 -25.66 -13.01
N GLN A 23 6.28 -24.72 -12.48
CA GLN A 23 6.05 -23.29 -12.71
C GLN A 23 6.21 -22.98 -14.20
N ASP A 24 5.21 -22.34 -14.79
CA ASP A 24 5.22 -21.91 -16.18
C ASP A 24 4.43 -20.60 -16.34
N TYR A 25 5.15 -19.49 -16.50
CA TYR A 25 4.53 -18.18 -16.68
C TYR A 25 3.79 -18.04 -18.01
N ARG A 26 4.14 -18.80 -19.06
CA ARG A 26 3.41 -18.72 -20.34
C ARG A 26 2.05 -19.39 -20.24
N GLU A 27 1.99 -20.55 -19.60
CA GLU A 27 0.72 -21.23 -19.32
C GLU A 27 -0.13 -20.43 -18.34
N ALA A 28 0.46 -19.88 -17.27
CA ALA A 28 -0.23 -19.00 -16.34
C ALA A 28 -0.85 -17.79 -17.07
N LEU A 29 -0.08 -17.12 -17.94
CA LEU A 29 -0.56 -16.00 -18.74
C LEU A 29 -1.75 -16.40 -19.62
N ALA A 30 -1.70 -17.56 -20.26
CA ALA A 30 -2.78 -18.05 -21.12
C ALA A 30 -4.07 -18.29 -20.32
N TRP A 31 -3.97 -18.89 -19.14
CA TRP A 31 -5.11 -19.14 -18.26
C TRP A 31 -5.70 -17.86 -17.64
N PHE A 32 -4.84 -16.96 -17.16
CA PHE A 32 -5.29 -15.65 -16.69
C PHE A 32 -5.93 -14.84 -17.81
N ARG A 33 -5.39 -14.86 -19.04
CA ARG A 33 -6.00 -14.19 -20.20
C ARG A 33 -7.43 -14.67 -20.45
N LYS A 34 -7.65 -15.98 -20.49
CA LYS A 34 -8.99 -16.55 -20.64
C LYS A 34 -9.95 -16.09 -19.54
N ALA A 35 -9.53 -16.13 -18.28
CA ALA A 35 -10.37 -15.69 -17.16
C ALA A 35 -10.64 -14.18 -17.18
N ALA A 36 -9.63 -13.37 -17.48
CA ALA A 36 -9.73 -11.92 -17.55
C ALA A 36 -10.64 -11.43 -18.68
N GLU A 37 -10.61 -12.12 -19.83
CA GLU A 37 -11.51 -11.89 -20.97
C GLU A 37 -12.97 -12.20 -20.62
N LEU A 38 -13.22 -13.11 -19.68
CA LEU A 38 -14.54 -13.40 -19.12
C LEU A 38 -14.96 -12.42 -18.00
N GLY A 39 -14.14 -11.41 -17.72
CA GLY A 39 -14.44 -10.37 -16.73
C GLY A 39 -13.91 -10.63 -15.33
N ASP A 40 -13.17 -11.71 -15.08
CA ASP A 40 -12.61 -12.00 -13.75
C ASP A 40 -11.62 -10.90 -13.32
N ALA A 41 -11.98 -10.12 -12.30
CA ALA A 41 -11.20 -8.95 -11.87
C ALA A 41 -9.84 -9.33 -11.26
N GLU A 42 -9.74 -10.49 -10.60
CA GLU A 42 -8.47 -10.97 -10.04
C GLU A 42 -7.54 -11.43 -11.17
N ALA A 43 -8.06 -12.13 -12.17
CA ALA A 43 -7.30 -12.50 -13.36
C ALA A 43 -6.83 -11.27 -14.16
N GLN A 44 -7.69 -10.25 -14.31
CA GLN A 44 -7.30 -8.98 -14.91
C GLN A 44 -6.17 -8.30 -14.13
N TYR A 45 -6.25 -8.29 -12.80
CA TYR A 45 -5.19 -7.77 -11.94
C TYR A 45 -3.88 -8.57 -12.10
N ARG A 46 -3.93 -9.91 -12.13
CA ARG A 46 -2.76 -10.76 -12.37
C ARG A 46 -2.11 -10.52 -13.73
N LEU A 47 -2.90 -10.40 -14.80
CA LEU A 47 -2.37 -10.05 -16.12
C LEU A 47 -1.70 -8.69 -16.11
N GLY A 48 -2.29 -7.70 -15.43
CA GLY A 48 -1.67 -6.39 -15.24
C GLY A 48 -0.26 -6.52 -14.65
N TRP A 49 -0.10 -7.34 -13.61
CA TRP A 49 1.19 -7.61 -12.99
C TRP A 49 2.17 -8.35 -13.89
N MET A 50 1.73 -9.37 -14.61
CA MET A 50 2.60 -10.12 -15.52
C MET A 50 3.13 -9.23 -16.64
N GLN A 51 2.28 -8.35 -17.19
CA GLN A 51 2.70 -7.36 -18.18
C GLN A 51 3.64 -6.30 -17.60
N TYR A 52 3.40 -5.88 -16.35
CA TYR A 52 4.26 -4.92 -15.65
C TYR A 52 5.66 -5.46 -15.37
N LYS A 53 5.77 -6.74 -14.98
CA LYS A 53 7.04 -7.40 -14.66
C LYS A 53 7.72 -8.07 -15.87
N GLY A 54 6.99 -8.32 -16.95
CA GLY A 54 7.48 -9.13 -18.07
C GLY A 54 7.57 -10.62 -17.75
N GLU A 55 6.68 -11.14 -16.90
CA GLU A 55 6.64 -12.56 -16.53
C GLU A 55 5.85 -13.35 -17.57
N GLY A 56 6.52 -14.23 -18.34
CA GLY A 56 5.88 -15.03 -19.39
C GLY A 56 5.48 -14.23 -20.64
N VAL A 57 5.68 -12.91 -20.65
CA VAL A 57 5.36 -11.99 -21.73
C VAL A 57 6.40 -10.86 -21.77
N ALA A 58 6.58 -10.21 -22.92
CA ALA A 58 7.40 -9.01 -22.99
C ALA A 58 6.79 -7.89 -22.12
N LEU A 59 7.62 -7.24 -21.31
CA LEU A 59 7.19 -6.14 -20.45
C LEU A 59 6.47 -5.06 -21.25
N ASN A 60 5.26 -4.70 -20.81
CA ASN A 60 4.41 -3.72 -21.47
C ASN A 60 3.56 -2.95 -20.46
N TYR A 61 4.03 -1.78 -20.06
CA TYR A 61 3.33 -0.93 -19.08
C TYR A 61 1.98 -0.39 -19.57
N ARG A 62 1.80 -0.19 -20.88
CA ARG A 62 0.51 0.26 -21.43
C ARG A 62 -0.54 -0.83 -21.30
N GLU A 63 -0.15 -2.07 -21.58
CA GLU A 63 -1.06 -3.21 -21.42
C GLU A 63 -1.32 -3.52 -19.95
N ALA A 64 -0.30 -3.38 -19.08
CA ALA A 64 -0.48 -3.47 -17.64
C ALA A 64 -1.53 -2.46 -17.13
N LEU A 65 -1.40 -1.20 -17.53
CA LEU A 65 -2.35 -0.14 -17.18
C LEU A 65 -3.77 -0.46 -17.68
N ALA A 66 -3.91 -0.98 -18.90
CA ALA A 66 -5.21 -1.37 -19.45
C ALA A 66 -5.87 -2.50 -18.63
N TRP A 67 -5.11 -3.52 -18.24
CA TRP A 67 -5.64 -4.63 -17.43
C TRP A 67 -5.95 -4.21 -16.00
N PHE A 68 -5.09 -3.42 -15.35
CA PHE A 68 -5.38 -2.85 -14.05
C PHE A 68 -6.62 -1.95 -14.08
N SER A 69 -6.83 -1.18 -15.15
CA SER A 69 -8.03 -0.36 -15.31
C SER A 69 -9.31 -1.17 -15.31
N LYS A 70 -9.37 -2.25 -16.08
CA LYS A 70 -10.54 -3.14 -16.08
C LYS A 70 -10.84 -3.70 -14.69
N ALA A 71 -9.83 -4.16 -13.95
CA ALA A 71 -10.02 -4.66 -12.59
C ALA A 71 -10.45 -3.54 -11.61
N ALA A 72 -9.84 -2.36 -11.72
CA ALA A 72 -10.10 -1.22 -10.84
C ALA A 72 -11.51 -0.65 -11.03
N GLU A 73 -12.01 -0.62 -12.27
CA GLU A 73 -13.38 -0.23 -12.63
C GLU A 73 -14.42 -1.16 -11.99
N GLN A 74 -14.09 -2.44 -11.83
CA GLN A 74 -14.90 -3.43 -11.11
C GLN A 74 -14.80 -3.31 -9.58
N GLY A 75 -14.03 -2.35 -9.06
CA GLY A 75 -13.90 -2.15 -7.61
C GLY A 75 -12.83 -3.02 -6.94
N HIS A 76 -11.89 -3.59 -7.70
CA HIS A 76 -10.78 -4.37 -7.17
C HIS A 76 -9.74 -3.46 -6.48
N PRO A 77 -9.61 -3.45 -5.14
CA PRO A 77 -8.80 -2.43 -4.44
C PRO A 77 -7.30 -2.49 -4.76
N PRO A 78 -6.64 -3.67 -4.84
CA PRO A 78 -5.24 -3.72 -5.25
C PRO A 78 -5.02 -3.12 -6.64
N ALA A 79 -5.94 -3.34 -7.59
CA ALA A 79 -5.83 -2.75 -8.92
C ALA A 79 -6.02 -1.23 -8.90
N GLN A 80 -6.92 -0.70 -8.06
CA GLN A 80 -7.10 0.73 -7.87
C GLN A 80 -5.83 1.37 -7.28
N VAL A 81 -5.18 0.73 -6.30
CA VAL A 81 -3.88 1.19 -5.77
C VAL A 81 -2.81 1.19 -6.86
N CYS A 82 -2.69 0.09 -7.61
CA CYS A 82 -1.73 0.00 -8.72
C CYS A 82 -1.96 1.09 -9.77
N LEU A 83 -3.21 1.36 -10.15
CA LEU A 83 -3.52 2.46 -11.06
C LEU A 83 -3.11 3.82 -10.48
N GLY A 84 -3.45 4.08 -9.21
CA GLY A 84 -3.07 5.32 -8.55
C GLY A 84 -1.56 5.54 -8.62
N TRP A 85 -0.80 4.48 -8.37
CA TRP A 85 0.66 4.50 -8.42
C TRP A 85 1.22 4.69 -9.84
N LEU A 86 0.66 3.99 -10.84
CA LEU A 86 1.06 4.15 -12.24
C LEU A 86 0.84 5.57 -12.74
N PHE A 87 -0.28 6.20 -12.40
CA PHE A 87 -0.55 7.60 -12.72
C PHE A 87 0.36 8.56 -11.94
N GLN A 88 0.60 8.31 -10.66
CA GLN A 88 1.51 9.13 -9.84
C GLN A 88 2.95 9.11 -10.38
N LYS A 89 3.40 7.98 -10.93
CA LYS A 89 4.76 7.80 -11.47
C LYS A 89 4.86 8.03 -12.98
N GLY A 90 3.75 8.12 -13.71
CA GLY A 90 3.75 8.21 -15.17
C GLY A 90 4.29 6.95 -15.84
N ILE A 91 3.95 5.77 -15.34
CA ILE A 91 4.41 4.49 -15.89
C ILE A 91 3.34 3.93 -16.81
N GLY A 92 3.68 3.73 -18.09
CA GLY A 92 2.71 3.32 -19.12
C GLY A 92 1.75 4.41 -19.57
N THR A 93 1.82 5.60 -18.97
CA THR A 93 1.00 6.79 -19.24
C THR A 93 1.81 8.05 -18.91
N GLY A 94 1.31 9.25 -19.23
CA GLY A 94 1.83 10.49 -18.63
C GLY A 94 1.53 10.55 -17.13
N GLN A 95 2.39 11.22 -16.37
CA GLN A 95 2.13 11.47 -14.95
C GLN A 95 0.87 12.32 -14.78
N ASP A 96 -0.03 11.86 -13.91
CA ASP A 96 -1.30 12.54 -13.62
C ASP A 96 -1.68 12.34 -12.14
N TYR A 97 -1.41 13.35 -11.32
CA TYR A 97 -1.76 13.30 -9.91
C TYR A 97 -3.26 13.37 -9.64
N ARG A 98 -4.07 13.91 -10.56
CA ARG A 98 -5.54 13.93 -10.37
C ARG A 98 -6.11 12.53 -10.52
N GLN A 99 -5.63 11.78 -11.51
CA GLN A 99 -5.97 10.37 -11.67
C GLN A 99 -5.44 9.53 -10.51
N ALA A 100 -4.22 9.79 -10.04
CA ALA A 100 -3.68 9.12 -8.86
C ALA A 100 -4.58 9.29 -7.64
N LEU A 101 -4.96 10.55 -7.34
CA LEU A 101 -5.87 10.88 -6.25
C LEU A 101 -7.21 10.17 -6.40
N HIS A 102 -7.80 10.21 -7.60
CA HIS A 102 -9.08 9.56 -7.88
C HIS A 102 -9.05 8.08 -7.52
N TRP A 103 -8.02 7.34 -7.95
CA TRP A 103 -7.96 5.90 -7.73
C TRP A 103 -7.63 5.54 -6.28
N TYR A 104 -6.73 6.26 -5.61
CA TYR A 104 -6.49 6.03 -4.18
C TYR A 104 -7.73 6.31 -3.33
N ARG A 105 -8.49 7.38 -3.63
CA ARG A 105 -9.77 7.68 -2.97
C ARG A 105 -10.79 6.55 -3.13
N ARG A 106 -10.82 5.87 -4.28
CA ARG A 106 -11.73 4.72 -4.49
C ARG A 106 -11.34 3.48 -3.68
N ALA A 107 -10.06 3.34 -3.34
CA ALA A 107 -9.54 2.19 -2.58
C ALA A 107 -9.49 2.44 -1.06
N GLU A 108 -9.59 3.69 -0.61
CA GLU A 108 -9.25 4.12 0.76
C GLU A 108 -10.01 3.37 1.87
N ALA A 109 -11.28 2.98 1.64
CA ALA A 109 -12.07 2.29 2.66
C ALA A 109 -11.60 0.84 2.91
N ARG A 110 -10.95 0.23 1.91
CA ARG A 110 -10.62 -1.20 1.89
C ARG A 110 -9.12 -1.49 1.90
N ASN A 111 -8.28 -0.49 1.66
CA ASN A 111 -6.86 -0.68 1.47
C ASN A 111 -6.05 0.41 2.20
N SER A 112 -5.16 0.00 3.11
CA SER A 112 -4.33 0.92 3.91
C SER A 112 -3.13 1.49 3.14
N GLU A 113 -2.68 0.84 2.07
CA GLU A 113 -1.68 1.39 1.15
C GLU A 113 -2.27 2.58 0.38
N ALA A 114 -3.54 2.52 -0.04
CA ALA A 114 -4.24 3.67 -0.61
C ALA A 114 -4.29 4.86 0.36
N GLN A 115 -4.61 4.59 1.63
CA GLN A 115 -4.61 5.61 2.69
C GLN A 115 -3.22 6.21 2.90
N ASN A 116 -2.17 5.39 2.93
CA ASN A 116 -0.79 5.85 3.00
C ASN A 116 -0.44 6.76 1.81
N ASN A 117 -0.80 6.37 0.60
CA ASN A 117 -0.48 7.15 -0.60
C ASN A 117 -1.28 8.45 -0.64
N LEU A 118 -2.52 8.49 -0.15
CA LEU A 118 -3.26 9.73 0.07
C LEU A 118 -2.52 10.65 1.04
N GLY A 119 -2.00 10.11 2.15
CA GLY A 119 -1.18 10.87 3.09
C GLY A 119 0.05 11.50 2.42
N GLU A 120 0.75 10.74 1.58
CA GLU A 120 1.89 11.24 0.80
C GLU A 120 1.48 12.36 -0.16
N MET A 121 0.33 12.21 -0.84
CA MET A 121 -0.15 13.23 -1.78
C MET A 121 -0.45 14.56 -1.08
N TYR A 122 -1.05 14.54 0.11
CA TYR A 122 -1.27 15.76 0.89
C TYR A 122 0.04 16.31 1.49
N GLN A 123 0.93 15.45 1.98
CA GLN A 123 2.21 15.89 2.56
C GLN A 123 3.10 16.62 1.55
N GLU A 124 3.06 16.19 0.29
CA GLU A 124 3.92 16.70 -0.79
C GLU A 124 3.18 17.62 -1.78
N GLY A 125 1.87 17.86 -1.59
CA GLY A 125 1.07 18.68 -2.48
C GLY A 125 0.91 18.13 -3.90
N LEU A 126 0.82 16.80 -4.04
CA LEU A 126 0.75 16.13 -5.34
C LEU A 126 -0.69 16.09 -5.85
N GLY A 127 -1.03 16.97 -6.78
CA GLY A 127 -2.40 17.05 -7.35
C GLY A 127 -3.46 17.58 -6.40
N VAL A 128 -3.08 17.92 -5.16
CA VAL A 128 -3.85 18.60 -4.13
C VAL A 128 -2.97 19.68 -3.50
N PRO A 129 -3.54 20.75 -2.89
CA PRO A 129 -2.74 21.65 -2.06
C PRO A 129 -2.04 20.87 -0.94
N GLN A 130 -0.80 21.25 -0.65
CA GLN A 130 -0.06 20.65 0.45
C GLN A 130 -0.79 20.90 1.78
N ASP A 131 -1.01 19.84 2.54
CA ASP A 131 -1.66 19.87 3.85
C ASP A 131 -1.11 18.77 4.76
N ASP A 132 -0.20 19.14 5.65
CA ASP A 132 0.44 18.20 6.56
C ASP A 132 -0.54 17.64 7.61
N ALA A 133 -1.59 18.39 7.98
CA ALA A 133 -2.57 17.92 8.96
C ALA A 133 -3.49 16.86 8.36
N GLU A 134 -3.91 17.06 7.11
CA GLU A 134 -4.66 16.05 6.35
C GLU A 134 -3.77 14.81 6.09
N ALA A 135 -2.47 14.99 5.80
CA ALA A 135 -1.53 13.88 5.68
C ALA A 135 -1.45 13.05 6.97
N VAL A 136 -1.34 13.69 8.13
CA VAL A 136 -1.38 13.02 9.46
C VAL A 136 -2.67 12.23 9.63
N SER A 137 -3.83 12.78 9.25
CA SER A 137 -5.12 12.07 9.29
C SER A 137 -5.12 10.80 8.44
N TRP A 138 -4.60 10.86 7.22
CA TRP A 138 -4.49 9.70 6.33
C TRP A 138 -3.51 8.64 6.84
N TYR A 139 -2.34 9.06 7.30
CA TYR A 139 -1.37 8.13 7.88
C TYR A 139 -1.91 7.45 9.15
N HIS A 140 -2.66 8.15 9.99
CA HIS A 140 -3.34 7.55 11.15
C HIS A 140 -4.32 6.44 10.74
N LYS A 141 -5.15 6.68 9.72
CA LYS A 141 -6.09 5.66 9.22
C LYS A 141 -5.36 4.41 8.73
N ALA A 142 -4.26 4.59 7.99
CA ALA A 142 -3.44 3.49 7.51
C ALA A 142 -2.73 2.75 8.66
N ALA A 143 -2.18 3.49 9.61
CA ALA A 143 -1.47 2.97 10.79
C ALA A 143 -2.40 2.16 11.72
N ALA A 144 -3.67 2.56 11.86
CA ALA A 144 -4.72 1.83 12.56
C ALA A 144 -5.01 0.46 11.94
N ARG A 145 -4.70 0.28 10.65
CA ARG A 145 -4.78 -1.00 9.93
C ARG A 145 -3.42 -1.70 9.82
N ASN A 146 -2.53 -1.39 10.76
CA ASN A 146 -1.18 -1.94 10.88
C ASN A 146 -0.28 -1.72 9.64
N HIS A 147 -0.47 -0.63 8.88
CA HIS A 147 0.38 -0.31 7.75
C HIS A 147 1.73 0.26 8.21
N ALA A 148 2.79 -0.55 8.12
CA ALA A 148 4.10 -0.27 8.71
C ALA A 148 4.75 1.03 8.19
N GLU A 149 4.66 1.31 6.88
CA GLU A 149 5.19 2.54 6.29
C GLU A 149 4.43 3.79 6.74
N ALA A 150 3.11 3.66 6.96
CA ALA A 150 2.31 4.79 7.45
C ALA A 150 2.63 5.08 8.92
N GLN A 151 2.86 4.04 9.72
CA GLN A 151 3.36 4.19 11.10
C GLN A 151 4.72 4.90 11.10
N LEU A 152 5.66 4.52 10.21
CA LEU A 152 6.95 5.21 10.08
C LEU A 152 6.78 6.70 9.73
N ARG A 153 5.94 7.01 8.73
CA ARG A 153 5.69 8.39 8.29
C ARG A 153 5.02 9.21 9.38
N LEU A 154 4.03 8.63 10.06
CA LEU A 154 3.35 9.28 11.18
C LEU A 154 4.31 9.57 12.34
N GLY A 155 5.21 8.64 12.66
CA GLY A 155 6.28 8.86 13.63
C GLY A 155 7.17 10.05 13.25
N ALA A 156 7.55 10.16 11.98
CA ALA A 156 8.35 11.29 11.49
C ALA A 156 7.58 12.63 11.55
N MET A 157 6.28 12.63 11.26
CA MET A 157 5.45 13.83 11.37
C MET A 157 5.39 14.35 12.82
N TYR A 158 5.24 13.45 13.80
CA TYR A 158 5.30 13.81 15.22
C TYR A 158 6.70 14.16 15.72
N GLU A 159 7.76 13.54 15.18
CA GLU A 159 9.14 13.90 15.51
C GLU A 159 9.45 15.34 15.07
N LEU A 160 8.94 15.74 13.90
CA LEU A 160 9.21 17.05 13.30
C LEU A 160 8.17 18.12 13.66
N GLY A 161 7.05 17.74 14.28
CA GLY A 161 5.94 18.66 14.52
C GLY A 161 5.26 19.16 13.23
N ARG A 162 5.21 18.32 12.18
CA ARG A 162 4.56 18.64 10.91
C ARG A 162 3.11 18.17 10.93
N GLY A 163 2.17 19.08 10.68
CA GLY A 163 0.73 18.75 10.65
C GLY A 163 0.11 18.44 12.02
N ALA A 164 0.92 18.25 13.06
CA ALA A 164 0.53 18.09 14.45
C ALA A 164 1.65 18.62 15.36
N PRO A 165 1.38 18.98 16.62
CA PRO A 165 2.42 19.36 17.57
C PRO A 165 3.48 18.27 17.72
N GLN A 166 4.73 18.68 17.92
CA GLN A 166 5.83 17.75 18.14
C GLN A 166 5.58 16.91 19.40
N ASP A 167 5.72 15.58 19.29
CA ASP A 167 5.59 14.65 20.41
C ASP A 167 6.57 13.47 20.20
N LEU A 168 7.75 13.56 20.84
CA LEU A 168 8.80 12.54 20.73
C LEU A 168 8.38 11.18 21.30
N PRO A 169 7.71 11.08 22.46
CA PRO A 169 7.12 9.81 22.93
C PRO A 169 6.19 9.16 21.92
N LEU A 170 5.29 9.93 21.31
CA LEU A 170 4.35 9.42 20.30
C LEU A 170 5.08 9.03 19.01
N ALA A 171 6.09 9.81 18.59
CA ALA A 171 6.96 9.46 17.47
C ALA A 171 7.68 8.13 17.69
N LEU A 172 8.30 7.93 18.86
CA LEU A 172 8.93 6.66 19.21
C LEU A 172 7.92 5.51 19.22
N MET A 173 6.72 5.73 19.75
CA MET A 173 5.67 4.70 19.77
C MET A 173 5.41 4.21 18.34
N TRP A 174 5.21 5.14 17.42
CA TRP A 174 4.98 4.83 16.01
C TRP A 174 6.17 4.15 15.33
N PHE A 175 7.41 4.61 15.56
CA PHE A 175 8.59 3.94 15.01
C PHE A 175 8.72 2.51 15.51
N THR A 176 8.47 2.26 16.81
CA THR A 176 8.56 0.89 17.35
C THR A 176 7.40 0.00 16.90
N LEU A 177 6.22 0.55 16.58
CA LEU A 177 5.12 -0.19 15.95
C LEU A 177 5.47 -0.52 14.49
N ALA A 178 6.00 0.44 13.73
CA ALA A 178 6.44 0.24 12.36
C ALA A 178 7.51 -0.85 12.24
N ALA A 179 8.49 -0.85 13.15
CA ALA A 179 9.52 -1.88 13.21
C ALA A 179 8.92 -3.27 13.50
N ALA A 180 7.99 -3.36 14.45
CA ALA A 180 7.29 -4.60 14.76
C ALA A 180 6.41 -5.10 13.60
N ALA A 181 5.87 -4.18 12.79
CA ALA A 181 5.11 -4.48 11.58
C ALA A 181 6.00 -4.77 10.35
N GLY A 182 7.33 -4.82 10.51
CA GLY A 182 8.27 -5.25 9.48
C GLY A 182 8.91 -4.14 8.65
N ASN A 183 8.71 -2.87 8.99
CA ASN A 183 9.43 -1.77 8.35
C ASN A 183 10.91 -1.77 8.83
N LYS A 184 11.84 -1.94 7.89
CA LYS A 184 13.28 -2.10 8.19
C LYS A 184 13.96 -0.80 8.61
N ASP A 185 13.47 0.34 8.16
CA ASP A 185 14.05 1.66 8.45
C ASP A 185 13.60 2.20 9.81
N ALA A 186 12.47 1.70 10.31
CA ALA A 186 11.86 2.16 11.54
C ALA A 186 12.67 1.86 12.81
N ALA A 187 13.42 0.75 12.85
CA ALA A 187 14.25 0.40 14.00
C ALA A 187 15.34 1.46 14.25
N GLY A 188 16.07 1.86 13.20
CA GLY A 188 17.08 2.92 13.31
C GLY A 188 16.47 4.27 13.72
N ARG A 189 15.27 4.60 13.23
CA ARG A 189 14.55 5.81 13.67
C ARG A 189 14.12 5.74 15.14
N ALA A 190 13.67 4.58 15.62
CA ALA A 190 13.34 4.37 17.02
C ALA A 190 14.57 4.57 17.91
N GLU A 191 15.70 3.93 17.59
CA GLU A 191 16.96 4.09 18.33
C GLU A 191 17.40 5.56 18.38
N MET A 192 17.36 6.25 17.25
CA MET A 192 17.69 7.68 17.21
C MET A 192 16.76 8.52 18.07
N ALA A 193 15.46 8.24 18.06
CA ALA A 193 14.49 8.94 18.90
C ALA A 193 14.74 8.68 20.39
N GLU A 194 15.07 7.44 20.77
CA GLU A 194 15.41 7.06 22.16
C GLU A 194 16.56 7.89 22.71
N THR A 195 17.61 8.13 21.91
CA THR A 195 18.78 8.92 22.36
C THR A 195 18.46 10.38 22.70
N LYS A 196 17.34 10.91 22.18
CA LYS A 196 16.92 12.31 22.38
C LYS A 196 15.96 12.48 23.55
N MET A 197 15.58 11.40 24.25
CA MET A 197 14.51 11.42 25.25
C MET A 197 14.98 11.11 26.66
N SER A 198 14.26 11.68 27.62
CA SER A 198 14.40 11.37 29.05
C SER A 198 13.70 10.06 29.43
N ALA A 199 14.06 9.48 30.58
CA ALA A 199 13.41 8.27 31.09
C ALA A 199 11.88 8.39 31.21
N PRO A 200 11.29 9.51 31.70
CA PRO A 200 9.83 9.67 31.71
C PRO A 200 9.20 9.68 30.31
N GLN A 201 9.88 10.24 29.31
CA GLN A 201 9.39 10.25 27.92
C GLN A 201 9.43 8.85 27.30
N LEU A 202 10.47 8.08 27.58
CA LEU A 202 10.57 6.67 27.15
C LEU A 202 9.44 5.84 27.76
N GLU A 203 9.15 6.04 29.05
CA GLU A 203 8.07 5.32 29.73
C GLU A 203 6.70 5.70 29.16
N LYS A 204 6.45 7.01 28.95
CA LYS A 204 5.22 7.49 28.29
C LYS A 204 5.00 6.83 26.92
N SER A 205 6.07 6.67 26.13
CA SER A 205 5.99 6.01 24.82
C SER A 205 5.57 4.53 24.93
N ARG A 206 6.10 3.82 25.93
CA ARG A 206 5.74 2.41 26.21
C ARG A 206 4.29 2.28 26.66
N GLU A 207 3.82 3.17 27.52
CA GLU A 207 2.43 3.22 27.97
C GLU A 207 1.48 3.45 26.78
N MET A 208 1.76 4.49 25.97
CA MET A 208 0.98 4.77 24.75
C MET A 208 0.93 3.57 23.79
N LYS A 209 2.08 2.89 23.60
CA LYS A 209 2.14 1.68 22.76
C LYS A 209 1.23 0.58 23.29
N LYS A 210 1.26 0.35 24.60
CA LYS A 210 0.43 -0.66 25.25
C LYS A 210 -1.06 -0.34 25.08
N GLU A 211 -1.48 0.89 25.36
CA GLU A 211 -2.85 1.35 25.17
C GLU A 211 -3.30 1.22 23.70
N TRP A 212 -2.43 1.60 22.76
CA TRP A 212 -2.71 1.47 21.34
C TRP A 212 -2.98 0.02 20.93
N LEU A 213 -2.12 -0.91 21.36
CA LEU A 213 -2.25 -2.33 21.08
C LEU A 213 -3.44 -2.97 21.78
N GLU A 214 -3.87 -2.46 22.93
CA GLU A 214 -5.08 -2.91 23.61
C GLU A 214 -6.34 -2.46 22.85
N LYS A 215 -6.36 -1.21 22.37
CA LYS A 215 -7.51 -0.64 21.63
C LYS A 215 -7.69 -1.25 20.23
N HIS A 216 -6.60 -1.69 19.60
CA HIS A 216 -6.61 -2.23 18.23
C HIS A 216 -6.34 -3.74 18.19
N ARG A 217 -6.64 -4.44 19.28
CA ARG A 217 -6.63 -5.90 19.33
C ARG A 217 -7.94 -6.41 18.70
N GLU A 218 -7.85 -6.96 17.49
CA GLU A 218 -8.93 -7.76 16.87
C GLU A 218 -8.73 -9.25 17.19
#